data_AF-A0AAU1HY01-F1
#
_entry.id   AF-A0AAU1HY01-F1
#
_cell.length_a   1.000
_cell.length_b   1.000
_cell.length_c   1.000
_cell.angle_alpha   90.00
_cell.angle_beta   90.00
_cell.angle_gamma   90.00
#
_symmetry.space_group_name_H-M   'P 1'
#
loop_
_entity.id
_entity.type
_entity.pdbx_description
1 polymer ?
#
loop_
_entity_poly.entity_id
_entity_poly.type
_entity_poly.pdbx_seq_one_letter_code
_entity_poly.pdbx_strand_id
1 'polypeptide(L)'
;MAIASDAREVALNRRDALTGVRNLVVDLPADVQQQVFGRAKGFVLGEQDGSYLDDEVTGTPHPLSSFKTSMGSASLRGEALLLAAASATTPEDHAWVRDQAIGLLSSGDIVDVHAAAVTLSRLPRDVAAEVDANLMVSHGHVGVRQASAVLCLRQPARCRDAAMRLAQDSEYRVRRTLAEAAARADPEASELATEILERLARDPRHSVRVAARPSRHE
;
A
#
# COMPACT_ATOMS: atom_id res chain seq x y z
N MET A 1 14.14 -14.22 9.76
CA MET A 1 13.56 -13.19 10.67
C MET A 1 14.47 -12.81 11.84
N ALA A 2 15.57 -13.53 12.11
CA ALA A 2 16.49 -13.20 13.21
C ALA A 2 17.06 -11.77 13.09
N ILE A 3 17.59 -11.39 11.91
CA ILE A 3 18.11 -10.04 11.64
C ILE A 3 17.04 -8.97 11.89
N ALA A 4 15.82 -9.15 11.36
CA ALA A 4 14.72 -8.22 11.58
C ALA A 4 14.38 -8.03 13.07
N SER A 5 14.56 -9.07 13.90
CA SER A 5 14.26 -9.06 15.33
C SER A 5 15.44 -8.58 16.19
N ASP A 6 16.62 -8.35 15.61
CA ASP A 6 17.81 -7.96 16.36
C ASP A 6 17.83 -6.44 16.55
N ALA A 7 17.53 -5.97 17.76
CA ALA A 7 17.52 -4.54 18.09
C ALA A 7 18.91 -3.87 18.07
N ARG A 8 19.99 -4.65 17.89
CA ARG A 8 21.35 -4.14 17.67
C ARG A 8 21.59 -3.74 16.22
N GLU A 9 20.77 -4.25 15.30
CA GLU A 9 20.81 -3.85 13.89
C GLU A 9 20.07 -2.53 13.70
N VAL A 10 20.57 -1.68 12.81
CA VAL A 10 19.89 -0.44 12.43
C VAL A 10 18.56 -0.75 11.74
N ALA A 11 17.56 0.13 11.89
CA ALA A 11 16.23 -0.07 11.32
C ALA A 11 16.24 -0.38 9.81
N LEU A 12 17.18 0.19 9.05
CA LEU A 12 17.35 -0.08 7.63
C LEU A 12 17.64 -1.56 7.33
N ASN A 13 18.62 -2.17 8.00
CA ASN A 13 18.97 -3.58 7.82
C ASN A 13 17.81 -4.49 8.22
N ARG A 14 17.08 -4.11 9.28
CA ARG A 14 15.93 -4.85 9.78
C ARG A 14 14.77 -4.82 8.76
N ARG A 15 14.51 -3.67 8.14
CA ARG A 15 13.53 -3.49 7.05
C ARG A 15 13.90 -4.28 5.79
N ASP A 16 15.18 -4.27 5.41
CA ASP A 16 15.67 -5.06 4.28
C ASP A 16 15.49 -6.56 4.53
N ALA A 17 15.75 -7.01 5.76
CA ALA A 17 15.48 -8.38 6.16
C ALA A 17 13.99 -8.75 6.07
N LEU A 18 13.07 -7.87 6.50
CA LEU A 18 11.62 -8.07 6.33
C LEU A 18 11.22 -8.14 4.85
N THR A 19 11.78 -7.27 4.02
CA THR A 19 11.56 -7.26 2.57
C THR A 19 12.05 -8.55 1.91
N GLY A 20 13.23 -9.03 2.30
CA GLY A 20 13.79 -10.30 1.84
C GLY A 20 12.88 -11.48 2.18
N VAL A 21 12.39 -11.55 3.43
CA VAL A 21 11.46 -12.61 3.86
C VAL A 21 10.15 -12.53 3.07
N ARG A 22 9.60 -11.33 2.85
CA ARG A 22 8.35 -11.14 2.09
C ARG A 22 8.45 -11.70 0.67
N ASN A 23 9.60 -11.52 0.02
CA ASN A 23 9.79 -12.01 -1.35
C ASN A 23 9.89 -13.54 -1.42
N LEU A 24 10.22 -14.21 -0.31
CA LEU A 24 10.36 -15.67 -0.25
C LEU A 24 9.11 -16.37 0.27
N VAL A 25 8.35 -15.72 1.16
CA VAL A 25 7.27 -16.38 1.92
C VAL A 25 6.13 -16.91 1.05
N VAL A 26 5.87 -16.27 -0.09
CA VAL A 26 4.77 -16.62 -1.00
C VAL A 26 4.89 -18.03 -1.60
N ASP A 27 6.12 -18.54 -1.72
CA ASP A 27 6.40 -19.86 -2.30
C ASP A 27 6.59 -20.94 -1.22
N LEU A 28 6.45 -20.59 0.07
CA LEU A 28 6.65 -21.51 1.18
C LEU A 28 5.35 -22.27 1.52
N PRO A 29 5.44 -23.45 2.18
CA PRO A 29 4.29 -24.18 2.69
C PRO A 29 3.40 -23.34 3.63
N ALA A 30 2.09 -23.60 3.62
CA ALA A 30 1.10 -22.80 4.36
C ALA A 30 1.36 -22.74 5.88
N ASP A 31 1.89 -23.81 6.47
CA ASP A 31 2.28 -23.83 7.89
C ASP A 31 3.44 -22.86 8.19
N VAL A 32 4.37 -22.71 7.26
CA VAL A 32 5.47 -21.75 7.36
C VAL A 32 4.96 -20.33 7.12
N GLN A 33 4.06 -20.13 6.16
CA GLN A 33 3.39 -18.84 5.95
C GLN A 33 2.67 -18.39 7.24
N GLN A 34 1.92 -19.28 7.88
CA GLN A 34 1.22 -18.96 9.12
C GLN A 34 2.16 -18.61 10.29
N GLN A 35 3.29 -19.30 10.41
CA GLN A 35 4.31 -18.97 11.40
C GLN A 35 4.93 -17.59 11.15
N VAL A 36 5.22 -17.27 9.88
CA VAL A 36 5.74 -15.96 9.49
C VAL A 36 4.71 -14.88 9.75
N PHE A 37 3.44 -15.12 9.42
CA PHE A 37 2.33 -14.21 9.69
C PHE A 37 2.23 -13.88 11.18
N GLY A 38 2.21 -14.92 12.04
CA GLY A 38 2.13 -14.75 13.49
C GLY A 38 3.26 -13.90 14.05
N ARG A 39 4.49 -14.08 13.55
CA ARG A 39 5.64 -13.26 13.95
C ARG A 39 5.60 -11.84 13.38
N ALA A 40 5.10 -11.65 12.16
CA ALA A 40 4.97 -10.33 11.55
C ALA A 40 4.03 -9.42 12.34
N LYS A 41 3.02 -9.98 13.03
CA LYS A 41 2.07 -9.20 13.84
C LYS A 41 2.75 -8.27 14.85
N GLY A 42 3.74 -8.76 15.60
CA GLY A 42 4.44 -7.94 16.60
C GLY A 42 5.14 -6.73 15.99
N PHE A 43 5.74 -6.89 14.80
CA PHE A 43 6.34 -5.77 14.08
C PHE A 43 5.30 -4.76 13.58
N VAL A 44 4.15 -5.21 13.06
CA VAL A 44 3.06 -4.31 12.60
C VAL A 44 2.49 -3.47 13.75
N LEU A 45 2.37 -4.09 14.91
CA LEU A 45 1.91 -3.43 16.15
C LEU A 45 2.95 -2.46 16.73
N GLY A 46 4.17 -2.43 16.18
CA GLY A 46 5.27 -1.57 16.64
C GLY A 46 5.97 -2.10 17.89
N GLU A 47 5.71 -3.34 18.30
CA GLU A 47 6.35 -3.96 19.49
C GLU A 47 7.85 -4.16 19.32
N GLN A 48 8.31 -4.11 18.08
CA GLN A 48 9.70 -4.31 17.67
C GLN A 48 10.31 -3.02 17.10
N ASP A 49 9.58 -1.91 17.13
CA ASP A 49 10.12 -0.62 16.74
C ASP A 49 11.16 -0.15 17.77
N GLY A 50 12.11 0.65 17.29
CA GLY A 50 13.27 1.08 18.06
C GLY A 50 14.45 0.13 17.90
N SER A 51 15.59 0.73 17.58
CA SER A 51 16.92 0.13 17.70
C SER A 51 17.77 0.98 18.63
N TYR A 52 18.75 0.36 19.29
CA TYR A 52 19.71 1.09 20.14
C TYR A 52 20.48 2.17 19.34
N LEU A 53 20.62 1.96 18.03
CA LEU A 53 21.34 2.85 17.12
C LEU A 53 20.43 3.87 16.42
N ASP A 54 19.10 3.78 16.57
CA ASP A 54 18.21 4.73 15.90
C ASP A 54 18.42 6.13 16.48
N ASP A 55 18.66 6.29 17.78
CA ASP A 55 19.01 7.59 18.36
C ASP A 55 20.42 8.07 17.99
N GLU A 56 21.34 7.18 17.64
CA GLU A 56 22.70 7.54 17.18
C GLU A 56 22.73 7.89 15.68
N VAL A 57 21.87 7.26 14.88
CA VAL A 57 21.81 7.41 13.40
C VAL A 57 20.73 8.39 12.95
N THR A 58 19.62 8.50 13.68
CA THR A 58 18.50 9.44 13.44
C THR A 58 18.52 10.64 14.39
N GLY A 59 19.57 10.75 15.21
CA GLY A 59 19.65 11.50 16.46
C GLY A 59 19.09 12.91 16.53
N THR A 60 18.78 13.30 17.77
CA THR A 60 18.32 14.65 18.13
C THR A 60 19.35 15.69 17.64
N PRO A 61 18.92 16.69 16.85
CA PRO A 61 19.85 17.61 16.23
C PRO A 61 20.55 18.48 17.28
N HIS A 62 21.86 18.66 17.10
CA HIS A 62 22.61 19.67 17.84
C HIS A 62 22.01 21.06 17.53
N PRO A 63 21.77 21.93 18.53
CA PRO A 63 21.03 23.20 18.37
C PRO A 63 21.67 24.24 17.42
N LEU A 64 22.85 23.94 16.87
CA LEU A 64 23.57 24.79 15.90
C LEU A 64 23.79 24.11 14.54
N SER A 65 23.28 22.89 14.32
CA SER A 65 23.37 22.21 13.03
C SER A 65 22.22 22.60 12.11
N SER A 66 22.54 23.24 10.98
CA SER A 66 21.60 23.52 9.89
C SER A 66 21.40 22.33 8.94
N PHE A 67 22.13 21.23 9.13
CA PHE A 67 22.01 20.00 8.33
C PHE A 67 21.13 18.96 9.04
N LYS A 68 19.95 18.71 8.47
CA LYS A 68 19.07 17.57 8.80
C LYS A 68 19.36 16.43 7.83
N THR A 69 20.13 15.43 8.24
CA THR A 69 20.14 14.11 7.59
C THR A 69 19.13 13.22 8.29
N SER A 70 17.86 13.20 7.87
CA SER A 70 16.95 12.12 8.29
C SER A 70 17.27 10.89 7.45
N MET A 71 17.84 9.84 8.03
CA MET A 71 18.21 8.60 7.32
C MET A 71 17.01 7.71 6.92
N GLY A 72 15.78 8.22 7.03
CA GLY A 72 14.55 7.51 6.68
C GLY A 72 13.73 7.14 7.92
N SER A 73 12.75 6.27 7.72
CA SER A 73 11.87 5.77 8.79
C SER A 73 12.58 4.72 9.65
N ALA A 74 12.45 4.87 10.97
CA ALA A 74 12.80 3.86 11.98
C ALA A 74 11.66 2.86 12.24
N SER A 75 10.46 3.13 11.72
CA SER A 75 9.32 2.21 11.82
C SER A 75 9.60 0.95 11.01
N LEU A 76 9.31 -0.21 11.61
CA LEU A 76 9.28 -1.48 10.91
C LEU A 76 7.86 -1.85 10.46
N ARG A 77 6.87 -1.06 10.87
CA ARG A 77 5.44 -1.40 10.77
C ARG A 77 4.99 -1.51 9.31
N GLY A 78 5.41 -0.59 8.45
CA GLY A 78 5.09 -0.61 7.03
C GLY A 78 5.58 -1.88 6.32
N GLU A 79 6.88 -2.17 6.39
CA GLU A 79 7.48 -3.37 5.80
C GLU A 79 6.92 -4.66 6.41
N ALA A 80 6.67 -4.66 7.71
CA ALA A 80 6.03 -5.79 8.38
C ALA A 80 4.57 -5.99 7.94
N LEU A 81 3.81 -4.92 7.66
CA LEU A 81 2.45 -5.03 7.15
C LEU A 81 2.45 -5.68 5.77
N LEU A 82 3.40 -5.31 4.90
CA LEU A 82 3.55 -5.94 3.60
C LEU A 82 3.95 -7.41 3.72
N LEU A 83 4.78 -7.77 4.70
CA LEU A 83 5.12 -9.16 4.99
C LEU A 83 3.90 -9.94 5.52
N ALA A 84 3.14 -9.36 6.46
CA ALA A 84 1.92 -9.96 6.99
C ALA A 84 0.91 -10.19 5.86
N ALA A 85 0.71 -9.21 4.97
CA ALA A 85 -0.16 -9.36 3.81
C ALA A 85 0.28 -10.51 2.87
N ALA A 86 1.58 -10.70 2.66
CA ALA A 86 2.12 -11.76 1.81
C ALA A 86 2.10 -13.15 2.45
N SER A 87 1.94 -13.24 3.78
CA SER A 87 1.95 -14.50 4.54
C SER A 87 0.58 -14.88 5.10
N ALA A 88 -0.43 -14.02 4.94
CA ALA A 88 -1.80 -14.30 5.33
C ALA A 88 -2.39 -15.42 4.44
N THR A 89 -2.91 -16.48 5.05
CA THR A 89 -3.47 -17.63 4.33
C THR A 89 -4.97 -17.81 4.57
N THR A 90 -5.51 -17.23 5.63
CA THR A 90 -6.91 -17.36 6.02
C THR A 90 -7.68 -16.05 5.84
N PRO A 91 -9.03 -16.10 5.70
CA PRO A 91 -9.86 -14.90 5.67
C PRO A 91 -9.68 -14.01 6.92
N GLU A 92 -9.49 -14.64 8.09
CA GLU A 92 -9.24 -13.92 9.35
C GLU A 92 -7.91 -13.16 9.32
N ASP A 93 -6.85 -13.78 8.78
CA ASP A 93 -5.54 -13.13 8.63
C ASP A 93 -5.65 -11.92 7.70
N HIS A 94 -6.36 -12.06 6.57
CA HIS A 94 -6.58 -10.96 5.65
C HIS A 94 -7.42 -9.83 6.24
N ALA A 95 -8.47 -10.15 7.02
CA ALA A 95 -9.26 -9.16 7.73
C ALA A 95 -8.41 -8.40 8.76
N TRP A 96 -7.57 -9.12 9.51
CA TRP A 96 -6.63 -8.50 10.44
C TRP A 96 -5.65 -7.55 9.71
N VAL A 97 -5.07 -7.99 8.59
CA VAL A 97 -4.16 -7.15 7.77
C VAL A 97 -4.87 -5.90 7.26
N ARG A 98 -6.12 -6.03 6.80
CA ARG A 98 -6.94 -4.89 6.36
C ARG A 98 -7.10 -3.88 7.48
N ASP A 99 -7.48 -4.33 8.67
CA ASP A 99 -7.76 -3.44 9.80
C ASP A 99 -6.48 -2.70 10.24
N GLN A 100 -5.34 -3.39 10.27
CA GLN A 100 -4.04 -2.75 10.53
C GLN A 100 -3.65 -1.74 9.45
N ALA A 101 -3.89 -2.07 8.17
CA ALA A 101 -3.60 -1.17 7.06
C ALA A 101 -4.47 0.09 7.13
N ILE A 102 -5.76 -0.01 7.47
CA ILE A 102 -6.64 1.14 7.67
C ILE A 102 -6.10 2.03 8.79
N GLY A 103 -5.70 1.46 9.92
CA GLY A 103 -5.10 2.22 11.03
C GLY A 103 -3.83 2.97 10.60
N LEU A 104 -2.96 2.33 9.82
CA LEU A 104 -1.70 2.92 9.35
C LEU A 104 -1.87 4.02 8.29
N LEU A 105 -3.04 4.19 7.67
CA LEU A 105 -3.31 5.33 6.79
C LEU A 105 -3.21 6.67 7.52
N SER A 106 -3.40 6.68 8.85
CA SER A 106 -3.30 7.89 9.68
C SER A 106 -1.92 8.04 10.35
N SER A 107 -0.93 7.21 10.00
CA SER A 107 0.44 7.32 10.55
C SER A 107 1.09 8.66 10.18
N GLY A 108 1.88 9.20 11.10
CA GLY A 108 2.75 10.36 10.82
C GLY A 108 3.96 9.99 9.95
N ASP A 109 4.25 8.69 9.81
CA ASP A 109 5.32 8.18 8.96
C ASP A 109 4.81 7.88 7.55
N ILE A 110 5.43 8.51 6.56
CA ILE A 110 5.05 8.36 5.15
C ILE A 110 5.29 6.94 4.61
N VAL A 111 6.27 6.21 5.17
CA VAL A 111 6.59 4.84 4.78
C VAL A 111 5.46 3.90 5.19
N ASP A 112 4.94 4.07 6.41
CA ASP A 112 3.78 3.32 6.91
C ASP A 112 2.54 3.60 6.05
N VAL A 113 2.25 4.88 5.77
CA VAL A 113 1.08 5.28 4.97
C VAL A 113 1.18 4.70 3.55
N HIS A 114 2.38 4.70 2.96
CA HIS A 114 2.60 4.09 1.65
C HIS A 114 2.39 2.57 1.68
N ALA A 115 2.96 1.88 2.66
CA ALA A 115 2.81 0.44 2.83
C ALA A 115 1.35 0.03 3.06
N ALA A 116 0.61 0.81 3.86
CA ALA A 116 -0.83 0.65 4.07
C ALA A 116 -1.62 0.75 2.76
N ALA A 117 -1.35 1.78 1.95
CA ALA A 117 -2.01 1.96 0.67
C ALA A 117 -1.75 0.79 -0.29
N VAL A 118 -0.49 0.34 -0.39
CA VAL A 118 -0.11 -0.82 -1.22
C VAL A 118 -0.83 -2.08 -0.73
N THR A 119 -0.84 -2.30 0.58
CA THR A 119 -1.51 -3.46 1.20
C THR A 119 -2.99 -3.51 0.86
N LEU A 120 -3.73 -2.41 1.10
CA LEU A 120 -5.16 -2.33 0.81
C LEU A 120 -5.47 -2.58 -0.67
N SER A 121 -4.66 -2.04 -1.58
CA SER A 121 -4.85 -2.24 -3.04
C SER A 121 -4.66 -3.69 -3.49
N ARG A 122 -4.01 -4.53 -2.68
CA ARG A 122 -3.66 -5.92 -3.00
C ARG A 122 -4.46 -6.97 -2.24
N LEU A 123 -5.32 -6.56 -1.30
CA LEU A 123 -6.18 -7.48 -0.58
C LEU A 123 -7.06 -8.34 -1.51
N PRO A 124 -7.43 -9.56 -1.09
CA PRO A 124 -8.47 -10.36 -1.73
C PRO A 124 -9.77 -9.57 -1.94
N ARG A 125 -10.54 -9.90 -2.98
CA ARG A 125 -11.68 -9.08 -3.43
C ARG A 125 -12.78 -8.97 -2.38
N ASP A 126 -13.06 -10.06 -1.69
CA ASP A 126 -14.01 -10.17 -0.59
C ASP A 126 -13.60 -9.28 0.60
N VAL A 127 -12.34 -9.36 1.03
CA VAL A 127 -11.85 -8.54 2.14
C VAL A 127 -11.75 -7.06 1.77
N ALA A 128 -11.33 -6.78 0.53
CA ALA A 128 -11.28 -5.43 -0.01
C ALA A 128 -12.69 -4.81 -0.17
N ALA A 129 -13.75 -5.62 -0.26
CA ALA A 129 -15.14 -5.17 -0.36
C ALA A 129 -15.58 -4.32 0.85
N GLU A 130 -14.98 -4.59 2.02
CA GLU A 130 -15.29 -3.93 3.27
C GLU A 130 -14.56 -2.58 3.45
N VAL A 131 -13.58 -2.28 2.60
CA VAL A 131 -12.85 -1.00 2.64
C VAL A 131 -13.68 0.10 1.95
N ASP A 132 -13.96 1.19 2.67
CA ASP A 132 -14.61 2.36 2.08
C ASP A 132 -13.60 3.23 1.32
N ALA A 133 -13.48 2.97 0.02
CA ALA A 133 -12.61 3.74 -0.86
C ALA A 133 -12.97 5.23 -0.92
N ASN A 134 -14.21 5.62 -0.62
CA ASN A 134 -14.61 7.04 -0.69
C ASN A 134 -13.84 7.91 0.31
N LEU A 135 -13.46 7.34 1.47
CA LEU A 135 -12.68 8.05 2.50
C LEU A 135 -11.23 8.30 2.07
N MET A 136 -10.74 7.57 1.07
CA MET A 136 -9.35 7.65 0.60
C MET A 136 -9.15 8.67 -0.53
N VAL A 137 -10.22 9.08 -1.22
CA VAL A 137 -10.17 9.95 -2.41
C VAL A 137 -9.58 11.32 -2.13
N SER A 138 -9.81 11.88 -0.93
CA SER A 138 -9.33 13.21 -0.55
C SER A 138 -8.04 13.16 0.27
N HIS A 139 -7.41 12.00 0.40
CA HIS A 139 -6.24 11.83 1.23
C HIS A 139 -5.03 12.63 0.70
N GLY A 140 -4.26 13.27 1.58
CA GLY A 140 -3.11 14.09 1.20
C GLY A 140 -2.01 13.30 0.47
N HIS A 141 -1.82 12.03 0.84
CA HIS A 141 -0.84 11.15 0.23
C HIS A 141 -1.31 10.54 -1.11
N VAL A 142 -0.51 10.72 -2.16
CA VAL A 142 -0.80 10.25 -3.54
C VAL A 142 -1.02 8.73 -3.59
N GLY A 143 -0.21 7.95 -2.87
CA GLY A 143 -0.34 6.48 -2.87
C GLY A 143 -1.69 6.00 -2.34
N VAL A 144 -2.27 6.71 -1.37
CA VAL A 144 -3.60 6.39 -0.81
C VAL A 144 -4.69 6.65 -1.85
N ARG A 145 -4.61 7.77 -2.58
CA ARG A 145 -5.54 8.05 -3.68
C ARG A 145 -5.40 7.07 -4.85
N GLN A 146 -4.19 6.59 -5.13
CA GLN A 146 -3.96 5.50 -6.10
C GLN A 146 -4.61 4.18 -5.64
N ALA A 147 -4.45 3.81 -4.37
CA ALA A 147 -5.13 2.65 -3.81
C ALA A 147 -6.65 2.78 -3.87
N SER A 148 -7.19 3.97 -3.57
CA SER A 148 -8.60 4.32 -3.75
C SER A 148 -9.06 4.06 -5.18
N ALA A 149 -8.27 4.47 -6.19
CA ALA A 149 -8.60 4.25 -7.60
C ALA A 149 -8.74 2.76 -7.92
N VAL A 150 -7.82 1.92 -7.45
CA VAL A 150 -7.89 0.47 -7.64
C VAL A 150 -9.14 -0.12 -6.95
N LEU A 151 -9.42 0.29 -5.71
CA LEU A 151 -10.56 -0.22 -4.95
C LEU A 151 -11.91 0.19 -5.56
N CYS A 152 -12.02 1.42 -6.08
CA CYS A 152 -13.24 1.91 -6.72
C CYS A 152 -13.64 1.04 -7.92
N LEU A 153 -12.68 0.59 -8.73
CA LEU A 153 -12.95 -0.27 -9.89
C LEU A 153 -13.24 -1.73 -9.51
N ARG A 154 -12.90 -2.16 -8.29
CA ARG A 154 -13.33 -3.46 -7.76
C ARG A 154 -14.78 -3.44 -7.28
N GLN A 155 -15.29 -2.26 -6.91
CA GLN A 155 -16.63 -2.01 -6.38
C GLN A 155 -17.35 -0.85 -7.10
N PRO A 156 -17.53 -0.91 -8.44
CA PRO A 156 -17.95 0.25 -9.23
C PRO A 156 -19.32 0.83 -8.80
N ALA A 157 -20.25 -0.03 -8.36
CA ALA A 157 -21.58 0.40 -7.92
C ALA A 157 -21.57 1.33 -6.69
N ARG A 158 -20.58 1.19 -5.79
CA ARG A 158 -20.49 1.98 -4.53
C ARG A 158 -19.60 3.21 -4.66
N CYS A 159 -18.78 3.27 -5.70
CA CYS A 159 -17.66 4.20 -5.80
C CYS A 159 -17.69 5.07 -7.05
N ARG A 160 -18.85 5.20 -7.73
CA ARG A 160 -18.98 6.01 -8.95
C ARG A 160 -18.47 7.44 -8.77
N ASP A 161 -18.99 8.15 -7.77
CA ASP A 161 -18.60 9.54 -7.53
C ASP A 161 -17.12 9.67 -7.16
N ALA A 162 -16.61 8.76 -6.33
CA ALA A 162 -15.20 8.69 -5.98
C ALA A 162 -14.31 8.49 -7.21
N ALA A 163 -14.64 7.52 -8.07
CA ALA A 163 -13.89 7.23 -9.28
C ALA A 163 -13.91 8.43 -10.25
N MET A 164 -15.04 9.11 -10.38
CA MET A 164 -15.16 10.30 -11.24
C MET A 164 -14.40 11.51 -10.70
N ARG A 165 -14.25 11.65 -9.37
CA ARG A 165 -13.33 12.64 -8.76
C ARG A 165 -11.87 12.26 -9.02
N LEU A 166 -11.51 10.99 -8.86
CA LEU A 166 -10.15 10.51 -9.13
C LEU A 166 -9.76 10.65 -10.60
N ALA A 167 -10.71 10.57 -11.54
CA ALA A 167 -10.47 10.85 -12.96
C ALA A 167 -10.12 12.34 -13.23
N GLN A 168 -10.30 13.21 -12.24
CA GLN A 168 -9.97 14.63 -12.27
C GLN A 168 -8.88 14.99 -11.25
N ASP A 169 -8.25 14.00 -10.61
CA ASP A 169 -7.21 14.23 -9.61
C ASP A 169 -6.10 15.12 -10.18
N SER A 170 -5.54 16.02 -9.39
CA SER A 170 -4.46 16.91 -9.84
C SER A 170 -3.21 16.11 -10.24
N GLU A 171 -2.97 14.97 -9.59
CA GLU A 171 -1.82 14.13 -9.81
C GLU A 171 -2.07 13.12 -10.95
N TYR A 172 -1.25 13.19 -12.00
CA TYR A 172 -1.42 12.33 -13.17
C TYR A 172 -1.17 10.85 -12.84
N ARG A 173 -0.37 10.55 -11.81
CA ARG A 173 -0.15 9.16 -11.35
C ARG A 173 -1.44 8.52 -10.83
N VAL A 174 -2.30 9.29 -10.15
CA VAL A 174 -3.62 8.82 -9.70
C VAL A 174 -4.51 8.54 -10.90
N ARG A 175 -4.63 9.50 -11.83
CA ARG A 175 -5.44 9.33 -13.05
C ARG A 175 -4.96 8.16 -13.91
N ARG A 176 -3.64 7.99 -14.05
CA ARG A 176 -3.04 6.83 -14.74
C ARG A 176 -3.40 5.52 -14.04
N THR A 177 -3.30 5.46 -12.72
CA THR A 177 -3.64 4.25 -11.95
C THR A 177 -5.12 3.90 -12.12
N LEU A 178 -6.00 4.91 -12.14
CA LEU A 178 -7.42 4.72 -12.41
C LEU A 178 -7.66 4.17 -13.82
N ALA A 179 -6.97 4.70 -14.84
CA ALA A 179 -7.04 4.18 -16.20
C ALA A 179 -6.57 2.71 -16.28
N GLU A 180 -5.42 2.38 -15.67
CA GLU A 180 -4.90 1.01 -15.64
C GLU A 180 -5.85 0.05 -14.90
N ALA A 181 -6.49 0.50 -13.81
CA ALA A 181 -7.47 -0.29 -13.10
C ALA A 181 -8.76 -0.50 -13.93
N ALA A 182 -9.23 0.53 -14.61
CA ALA A 182 -10.40 0.46 -15.47
C ALA A 182 -10.15 -0.43 -16.71
N ALA A 183 -8.95 -0.37 -17.30
CA ALA A 183 -8.59 -1.20 -18.45
C ALA A 183 -8.47 -2.70 -18.13
N ARG A 184 -8.30 -3.05 -16.84
CA ARG A 184 -8.31 -4.43 -16.35
C ARG A 184 -9.69 -4.88 -15.86
N ALA A 185 -10.63 -3.95 -15.69
CA ALA A 185 -11.99 -4.29 -15.37
C ALA A 185 -12.66 -4.86 -16.62
N ASP A 186 -13.51 -5.87 -16.44
CA ASP A 186 -14.32 -6.41 -17.53
C ASP A 186 -15.26 -5.30 -18.06
N PRO A 187 -15.10 -4.86 -19.33
CA PRO A 187 -15.90 -3.78 -19.90
C PRO A 187 -17.39 -4.13 -20.00
N GLU A 188 -17.73 -5.42 -20.16
CA GLU A 188 -19.11 -5.88 -20.23
C GLU A 188 -19.79 -5.87 -18.85
N ALA A 189 -18.98 -5.93 -17.78
CA ALA A 189 -19.46 -5.95 -16.40
C ALA A 189 -19.47 -4.57 -15.73
N SER A 190 -18.91 -3.52 -16.35
CA SER A 190 -18.74 -2.22 -15.69
C SER A 190 -18.84 -1.03 -16.65
N GLU A 191 -20.04 -0.46 -16.75
CA GLU A 191 -20.28 0.81 -17.45
C GLU A 191 -19.38 1.94 -16.93
N LEU A 192 -19.11 1.96 -15.61
CA LEU A 192 -18.23 2.95 -14.99
C LEU A 192 -16.79 2.84 -15.53
N ALA A 193 -16.29 1.62 -15.72
CA ALA A 193 -14.94 1.44 -16.27
C ALA A 193 -14.85 2.01 -17.69
N THR A 194 -15.86 1.73 -18.53
CA THR A 194 -15.95 2.27 -19.89
C THR A 194 -16.01 3.81 -19.88
N GLU A 195 -16.85 4.41 -19.05
CA GLU A 195 -16.95 5.87 -18.91
C GLU A 195 -15.61 6.50 -18.49
N ILE A 196 -14.91 5.88 -17.53
CA ILE A 196 -13.59 6.34 -17.09
C ILE A 196 -12.56 6.27 -18.23
N LEU A 197 -12.53 5.17 -18.98
CA LEU A 197 -11.60 5.00 -20.10
C LEU A 197 -11.86 6.03 -21.20
N GLU A 198 -13.12 6.26 -21.58
CA GLU A 198 -13.50 7.27 -22.57
C GLU A 198 -13.08 8.68 -22.13
N ARG A 199 -13.28 9.01 -20.85
CA ARG A 199 -12.86 10.30 -20.28
C ARG A 199 -11.34 10.46 -20.31
N LEU A 200 -10.61 9.46 -19.81
CA LEU A 200 -9.15 9.49 -19.67
C LEU A 200 -8.42 9.32 -21.01
N ALA A 201 -9.08 8.81 -22.06
CA ALA A 201 -8.56 8.81 -23.43
C ALA A 201 -8.28 10.23 -23.96
N ARG A 202 -8.91 11.26 -23.37
CA ARG A 202 -8.71 12.67 -23.70
C ARG A 202 -7.85 13.41 -22.67
N ASP A 203 -7.20 12.71 -21.74
CA ASP A 203 -6.36 13.33 -20.70
C ASP A 203 -5.20 14.13 -21.33
N PRO A 204 -4.81 15.30 -20.78
CA PRO A 204 -3.67 16.07 -21.30
C PRO A 204 -2.34 15.29 -21.27
N ARG A 205 -2.15 14.36 -20.33
CA ARG A 205 -0.92 13.57 -20.21
C ARG A 205 -0.96 12.35 -21.12
N HIS A 206 0.07 12.21 -21.96
CA HIS A 206 0.21 11.08 -22.87
C HIS A 206 0.19 9.72 -22.14
N SER A 207 0.87 9.61 -21.00
CA SER A 207 0.92 8.38 -20.20
C SER A 207 -0.45 7.92 -19.69
N VAL A 208 -1.33 8.86 -19.35
CA VAL A 208 -2.71 8.54 -18.94
C VAL A 208 -3.52 8.07 -20.15
N ARG A 209 -3.42 8.77 -21.29
CA ARG A 209 -4.10 8.36 -22.53
C ARG A 209 -3.67 6.97 -23.00
N VAL A 210 -2.39 6.63 -22.86
CA VAL A 210 -1.89 5.30 -23.21
C VAL A 210 -2.47 4.23 -22.29
N ALA A 211 -2.51 4.50 -20.98
CA ALA A 211 -3.11 3.58 -20.01
C ALA A 211 -4.63 3.40 -20.19
N ALA A 212 -5.33 4.41 -20.72
CA ALA A 212 -6.77 4.36 -20.99
C ALA A 212 -7.14 3.61 -22.27
N ARG A 213 -6.16 3.10 -23.03
CA ARG A 213 -6.44 2.28 -24.21
C ARG A 213 -6.71 0.84 -23.77
N PRO A 214 -7.71 0.16 -24.34
CA PRO A 214 -7.95 -1.24 -24.06
C PRO A 214 -6.69 -2.05 -24.40
N SER A 215 -6.28 -2.92 -23.47
CA SER A 215 -5.21 -3.86 -23.72
C SER A 215 -5.68 -4.82 -24.80
N ARG A 216 -5.05 -4.80 -25.98
CA ARG A 216 -5.25 -5.86 -26.96
C ARG A 216 -4.66 -7.12 -26.35
N HIS A 217 -5.51 -8.03 -25.88
CA HIS A 217 -5.07 -9.38 -25.58
C HIS A 217 -4.74 -10.05 -26.91
N GLU A 218 -3.44 -10.22 -27.19
CA GLU A 218 -2.92 -11.22 -28.13
C GLU A 218 -2.69 -12.54 -27.37
#